data_AF-A0A1Z9NA25-F1
#
_entry.id   AF-A0A1Z9NA25-F1
#
_cell.length_a   1.000
_cell.length_b   1.000
_cell.length_c   1.000
_cell.angle_alpha   90.00
_cell.angle_beta   90.00
_cell.angle_gamma   90.00
#
_symmetry.space_group_name_H-M   'P 1'
#
loop_
_entity.id
_entity.type
_entity.pdbx_description
1 polymer ?
#
loop_
_entity_poly.entity_id
_entity_poly.type
_entity_poly.pdbx_seq_one_letter_code
_entity_poly.pdbx_strand_id
1 'polypeptide(L)'
;MKNVIFYLCFIVSLSAYSQDWIIIDILSQTKKELIYKVDNGEDVKREKVKNPSIVKLINSYQEDGFKLKSVTQGVELELNGNLPMNNNFNNNFGIANLNLTNNNRVMLWFEKKKD
;
A
#
# COMPACT_ATOMS: atom_id res chain seq x y z
N MET A 1 -4.44 -18.91 43.28
CA MET A 1 -3.48 -18.11 42.48
C MET A 1 -3.42 -18.53 41.00
N LYS A 2 -3.36 -19.82 40.66
CA LYS A 2 -3.38 -20.29 39.25
C LYS A 2 -4.54 -19.73 38.41
N ASN A 3 -5.76 -19.72 38.96
CA ASN A 3 -6.94 -19.26 38.22
C ASN A 3 -6.92 -17.74 37.96
N VAL A 4 -6.35 -16.95 38.88
CA VAL A 4 -6.24 -15.48 38.74
C VAL A 4 -5.25 -15.11 37.63
N ILE A 5 -4.13 -15.82 37.54
CA ILE A 5 -3.15 -15.64 36.45
C ILE A 5 -3.77 -15.96 35.09
N PHE A 6 -4.63 -16.99 35.02
CA PHE A 6 -5.31 -17.35 33.78
C PHE A 6 -6.29 -16.26 33.31
N TYR A 7 -7.06 -15.67 34.23
CA TYR A 7 -7.92 -14.52 33.91
C TYR A 7 -7.14 -13.28 33.51
N LEU A 8 -6.00 -13.00 34.18
CA LEU A 8 -5.14 -11.88 33.84
C LEU A 8 -4.56 -12.02 32.43
N CYS A 9 -4.06 -13.21 32.07
CA CYS A 9 -3.56 -13.49 30.72
C CYS A 9 -4.65 -13.33 29.64
N PHE A 10 -5.89 -13.73 29.94
CA PHE A 10 -7.02 -13.60 29.01
C PHE A 10 -7.38 -12.13 28.75
N ILE A 11 -7.39 -11.29 29.79
CA ILE A 11 -7.69 -9.86 29.67
C ILE A 11 -6.60 -9.13 28.88
N VAL A 12 -5.32 -9.48 29.09
CA VAL A 12 -4.21 -8.88 28.32
C VAL A 12 -4.29 -9.24 26.84
N SER A 13 -4.71 -10.47 26.48
CA SER A 13 -4.86 -10.85 25.07
C SER A 13 -5.99 -10.12 24.32
N LEU A 14 -7.01 -9.63 25.03
CA LEU A 14 -8.10 -8.84 24.44
C LEU A 14 -7.71 -7.38 24.16
N SER A 15 -6.60 -6.91 24.74
CA SER A 15 -6.09 -5.55 24.53
C SER A 15 -5.13 -5.42 23.34
N ALA A 16 -5.17 -6.37 22.40
CA ALA A 16 -4.48 -6.24 21.12
C ALA A 16 -5.14 -5.10 20.30
N TYR A 17 -4.68 -3.88 20.54
CA TYR A 17 -5.01 -2.73 19.71
C TYR A 17 -4.42 -2.96 18.32
N SER A 18 -5.24 -3.47 17.40
CA SER A 18 -4.90 -3.38 15.98
C SER A 18 -4.89 -1.90 15.61
N GLN A 19 -3.77 -1.43 15.10
CA GLN A 19 -3.68 -0.08 14.57
C GLN A 19 -4.16 -0.14 13.12
N ASP A 20 -5.28 0.52 12.81
CA ASP A 20 -5.78 0.57 11.44
C ASP A 20 -4.94 1.55 10.62
N TRP A 21 -4.38 1.03 9.53
CA TRP A 21 -3.53 1.78 8.59
C TRP A 21 -4.21 1.89 7.23
N ILE A 22 -4.02 3.03 6.59
CA ILE A 22 -4.27 3.20 5.15
C ILE A 22 -2.98 3.71 4.52
N ILE A 23 -2.59 3.09 3.41
CA ILE A 23 -1.44 3.52 2.61
C ILE A 23 -1.97 4.07 1.31
N ILE A 24 -1.58 5.30 1.00
CA ILE A 24 -1.86 5.92 -0.30
C ILE A 24 -0.57 5.96 -1.10
N ASP A 25 -0.55 5.19 -2.16
CA ASP A 25 0.62 5.03 -3.01
C ASP A 25 0.44 5.82 -4.31
N ILE A 26 1.13 6.96 -4.40
CA ILE A 26 1.08 7.87 -5.54
C ILE A 26 1.85 7.25 -6.71
N LEU A 27 1.09 6.91 -7.77
CA LEU A 27 1.62 6.32 -9.00
C LEU A 27 2.16 7.37 -9.95
N SER A 28 1.41 8.46 -10.13
CA SER A 28 1.75 9.51 -11.10
C SER A 28 0.99 10.78 -10.78
N GLN A 29 1.68 11.92 -10.90
CA GLN A 29 1.08 13.25 -10.83
C GLN A 29 1.48 14.05 -12.06
N THR A 30 0.49 14.51 -12.81
CA THR A 30 0.66 15.46 -13.91
C THR A 30 -0.12 16.73 -13.62
N LYS A 31 -0.03 17.75 -14.49
CA LYS A 31 -0.85 18.97 -14.36
C LYS A 31 -2.36 18.72 -14.51
N LYS A 32 -2.77 17.57 -15.08
CA LYS A 32 -4.17 17.26 -15.40
C LYS A 32 -4.77 16.19 -14.49
N GLU A 33 -3.94 15.32 -13.92
CA GLU A 33 -4.43 14.17 -13.17
C GLU A 33 -3.41 13.66 -12.15
N LEU A 34 -3.95 13.14 -11.05
CA LEU A 34 -3.23 12.38 -10.04
C LEU A 34 -3.82 10.97 -10.03
N ILE A 35 -2.94 9.98 -10.14
CA ILE A 35 -3.26 8.57 -10.08
C ILE A 35 -2.59 8.00 -8.83
N TYR A 36 -3.36 7.29 -8.01
CA TYR A 36 -2.86 6.69 -6.78
C TYR A 36 -3.55 5.34 -6.52
N LYS A 37 -2.95 4.51 -5.68
CA LYS A 37 -3.58 3.32 -5.11
C LYS A 37 -3.89 3.59 -3.64
N VAL A 38 -5.04 3.10 -3.19
CA VAL A 38 -5.44 3.10 -1.78
C VAL A 38 -5.39 1.65 -1.32
N ASP A 39 -4.56 1.38 -0.32
CA ASP A 39 -4.46 0.10 0.36
C ASP A 39 -4.96 0.28 1.80
N ASN A 40 -6.04 -0.42 2.15
CA ASN A 40 -6.62 -0.41 3.49
C ASN A 40 -6.34 -1.70 4.29
N GLY A 41 -5.43 -2.56 3.81
CA GLY A 41 -5.11 -3.85 4.40
C GLY A 41 -6.01 -5.02 3.96
N GLU A 42 -7.18 -4.73 3.36
CA GLU A 42 -8.09 -5.75 2.81
C GLU A 42 -8.09 -5.71 1.28
N ASP A 43 -8.22 -4.51 0.73
CA ASP A 43 -8.35 -4.24 -0.70
C ASP A 43 -7.31 -3.21 -1.15
N VAL A 44 -6.87 -3.35 -2.40
CA VAL A 44 -6.08 -2.33 -3.09
C VAL A 44 -6.86 -1.77 -4.27
N LYS A 45 -7.25 -0.50 -4.21
CA LYS A 45 -8.06 0.17 -5.24
C LYS A 45 -7.29 1.29 -5.91
N ARG A 46 -7.33 1.34 -7.24
CA ARG A 46 -6.68 2.38 -8.04
C ARG A 46 -7.65 3.51 -8.32
N GLU A 47 -7.25 4.72 -7.98
CA GLU A 47 -8.03 5.93 -8.14
C GLU A 47 -7.38 6.89 -9.13
N LYS A 48 -8.22 7.70 -9.78
CA LYS A 48 -7.80 8.72 -10.74
C LYS A 48 -8.61 9.99 -10.55
N VAL A 49 -7.94 11.08 -10.19
CA VAL A 49 -8.57 12.39 -9.97
C VAL A 49 -8.02 13.45 -10.91
N LYS A 50 -8.90 14.29 -11.45
CA LYS A 50 -8.56 15.36 -12.42
C LYS A 50 -7.98 16.63 -11.79
N ASN A 51 -8.03 16.77 -10.46
CA ASN A 51 -7.44 17.90 -9.74
C ASN A 51 -6.20 17.40 -8.98
N PRO A 52 -5.00 17.52 -9.56
CA PRO A 52 -3.83 16.77 -9.12
C PRO A 52 -3.12 17.44 -7.93
N SER A 53 -3.73 17.41 -6.75
CA SER A 53 -3.14 17.96 -5.53
C SER A 53 -3.01 16.89 -4.45
N ILE A 54 -1.76 16.47 -4.18
CA ILE A 54 -1.44 15.57 -3.06
C ILE A 54 -1.81 16.21 -1.73
N VAL A 55 -1.62 17.52 -1.57
CA VAL A 55 -2.01 18.24 -0.33
C VAL A 55 -3.52 18.15 -0.11
N LYS A 56 -4.31 18.33 -1.18
CA LYS A 56 -5.77 18.19 -1.08
C LYS A 56 -6.17 16.77 -0.72
N LEU A 57 -5.49 15.78 -1.28
CA LEU A 57 -5.69 14.37 -0.95
C LEU A 57 -5.36 14.09 0.54
N ILE A 58 -4.23 14.60 1.04
CA ILE A 58 -3.87 14.46 2.45
C ILE A 58 -4.96 15.06 3.34
N ASN A 59 -5.45 16.25 3.01
CA ASN A 59 -6.49 16.93 3.78
C ASN A 59 -7.80 16.13 3.80
N SER A 60 -8.23 15.56 2.67
CA SER A 60 -9.48 14.78 2.64
C SER A 60 -9.41 13.56 3.56
N TYR A 61 -8.30 12.81 3.54
CA TYR A 61 -8.13 11.67 4.45
C TYR A 61 -8.02 12.12 5.91
N GLN A 62 -7.44 13.30 6.18
CA GLN A 62 -7.41 13.84 7.53
C GLN A 62 -8.79 14.27 8.06
N GLU A 63 -9.66 14.76 7.17
CA GLU A 63 -11.07 15.06 7.44
C GLU A 63 -11.87 13.77 7.70
N ASP A 64 -11.55 12.67 7.00
CA ASP A 64 -12.13 11.33 7.21
C ASP A 64 -11.66 10.62 8.50
N GLY A 65 -10.98 11.35 9.38
CA GLY A 65 -10.53 10.85 10.67
C GLY A 65 -9.22 10.07 10.64
N PHE A 66 -8.43 10.18 9.57
CA PHE A 66 -7.07 9.66 9.55
C PHE A 66 -6.05 10.72 9.97
N LYS A 67 -4.84 10.28 10.31
CA LYS A 67 -3.70 11.14 10.59
C LYS A 67 -2.52 10.68 9.77
N LEU A 68 -1.95 11.57 8.97
CA LEU A 68 -0.69 11.29 8.26
C LEU A 68 0.42 11.10 9.30
N LYS A 69 1.06 9.92 9.30
CA LYS A 69 2.15 9.57 10.21
C LYS A 69 3.51 9.64 9.52
N SER A 70 3.58 9.23 8.27
CA SER A 70 4.85 9.19 7.53
C SER A 70 4.62 9.39 6.04
N VAL A 71 5.65 9.90 5.38
CA VAL A 71 5.77 9.95 3.93
C VAL A 71 7.05 9.21 3.57
N THR A 72 6.92 8.13 2.83
CA THR A 72 8.07 7.35 2.36
C THR A 72 8.18 7.43 0.85
N GLN A 73 9.39 7.22 0.34
CA GLN A 73 9.64 7.11 -1.09
C GLN A 73 10.15 5.71 -1.38
N GLY A 74 9.62 5.13 -2.44
CA GLY A 74 10.02 3.82 -2.93
C GLY A 74 10.42 3.91 -4.40
N VAL A 75 11.25 2.97 -4.82
CA VAL A 75 11.48 2.71 -6.24
C VAL A 75 10.75 1.41 -6.54
N GLU A 76 9.74 1.47 -7.40
CA GLU A 76 9.15 0.26 -7.95
C GLU A 76 9.84 -0.08 -9.26
N LEU A 77 10.30 -1.33 -9.34
CA LEU A 77 10.86 -1.91 -10.55
C LEU A 77 9.77 -2.71 -11.23
N GLU A 78 9.21 -2.15 -12.30
CA GLU A 78 8.26 -2.87 -13.13
C GLU A 78 9.04 -3.69 -14.18
N LEU A 79 8.77 -5.00 -14.21
CA LEU A 79 9.27 -5.91 -15.23
C LEU A 79 8.19 -6.10 -16.29
N ASN A 80 8.43 -5.54 -17.47
CA ASN A 80 7.52 -5.67 -18.59
C ASN A 80 8.19 -6.46 -19.73
N GLY A 81 7.56 -7.52 -20.21
CA GLY A 81 8.10 -8.32 -21.32
C GLY A 81 7.30 -9.57 -21.61
N ASN A 82 7.58 -10.20 -22.75
CA ASN A 82 6.97 -11.48 -23.10
C ASN A 82 7.73 -12.61 -22.40
N LEU A 83 7.05 -13.30 -21.49
CA LEU A 83 7.54 -14.57 -21.00
C LEU A 83 7.44 -15.60 -22.13
N PRO A 84 8.54 -16.28 -22.49
CA PRO A 84 8.46 -17.35 -23.48
C PRO A 84 7.58 -18.47 -22.92
N MET A 85 6.41 -18.68 -23.50
CA MET A 85 5.62 -19.88 -23.24
C MET A 85 6.30 -21.04 -23.93
N ASN A 86 7.06 -21.85 -23.18
CA ASN A 86 7.65 -23.06 -23.74
C ASN A 86 6.67 -24.23 -23.61
N ASN A 87 6.29 -24.84 -24.73
CA ASN A 87 5.45 -26.04 -24.77
C ASN A 87 6.25 -27.35 -24.58
N ASN A 88 7.56 -27.28 -24.29
CA ASN A 88 8.44 -28.42 -24.20
C ASN A 88 9.08 -28.53 -22.80
N PHE A 89 8.58 -29.46 -21.97
CA PHE A 89 8.97 -29.66 -20.56
C PHE A 89 10.47 -29.93 -20.33
N ASN A 90 11.23 -30.27 -21.39
CA ASN A 90 12.66 -30.60 -21.29
C ASN A 90 13.62 -29.41 -21.53
N ASN A 91 13.14 -28.20 -21.85
CA ASN A 91 14.01 -27.04 -22.14
C ASN A 91 13.58 -25.77 -21.37
N ASN A 92 13.91 -25.64 -20.09
CA ASN A 92 13.48 -24.49 -19.27
C ASN A 92 14.30 -23.19 -19.45
N PHE A 93 15.21 -23.12 -20.43
CA PHE A 93 15.98 -21.90 -20.71
C PHE A 93 15.39 -21.14 -21.90
N GLY A 94 14.42 -20.27 -21.62
CA GLY A 94 13.93 -19.26 -22.57
C GLY A 94 14.61 -17.92 -22.33
N ILE A 95 15.09 -17.25 -23.38
CA ILE A 95 15.56 -15.86 -23.29
C ILE A 95 14.32 -14.96 -23.30
N ALA A 96 14.03 -14.30 -22.17
CA ALA A 96 12.96 -13.30 -22.08
C ALA A 96 13.56 -11.89 -22.29
N ASN A 97 13.00 -11.13 -23.23
CA ASN A 97 13.28 -9.70 -23.34
C ASN A 97 12.42 -8.98 -22.28
N LEU A 98 13.03 -8.66 -21.14
CA LEU A 98 12.41 -7.89 -20.08
C LEU A 98 12.91 -6.45 -20.14
N ASN A 99 11.99 -5.50 -20.24
CA ASN A 99 12.26 -4.09 -20.01
C ASN A 99 12.08 -3.79 -18.52
N LEU A 100 13.08 -3.14 -17.93
CA LEU A 100 13.05 -2.68 -16.54
C LEU A 100 12.71 -1.18 -16.53
N THR A 101 11.57 -0.82 -15.95
CA THR A 101 11.20 0.59 -15.74
C THR A 101 11.27 0.93 -14.26
N ASN A 102 12.06 1.97 -13.94
CA ASN A 102 12.20 2.51 -12.60
C ASN A 102 11.17 3.64 -12.41
N ASN A 103 10.21 3.41 -11.53
CA ASN A 103 9.19 4.39 -11.18
C ASN A 103 9.40 4.83 -9.73
N ASN A 104 9.75 6.10 -9.52
CA ASN A 104 9.75 6.70 -8.18
C ASN A 104 8.29 6.81 -7.69
N ARG A 105 8.01 6.23 -6.52
CA ARG A 105 6.69 6.25 -5.89
C ARG A 105 6.77 6.97 -4.56
N VAL A 106 5.69 7.68 -4.22
CA VAL A 106 5.53 8.34 -2.92
C VAL A 106 4.39 7.65 -2.19
N MET A 107 4.66 7.16 -0.99
CA MET A 107 3.67 6.49 -0.16
C MET A 107 3.35 7.37 1.05
N LEU A 108 2.07 7.61 1.27
CA LEU A 108 1.55 8.35 2.40
C LEU A 108 0.94 7.37 3.39
N TRP A 109 1.48 7.34 4.60
CA TRP A 109 1.09 6.41 5.64
C TRP A 109 0.12 7.10 6.59
N PHE A 110 -1.13 6.67 6.55
CA PHE A 110 -2.20 7.16 7.39
C PHE A 110 -2.52 6.17 8.48
N GLU A 111 -2.72 6.70 9.68
CA GLU A 111 -3.19 5.94 10.83
C GLU A 111 -4.59 6.43 11.19
N LYS A 112 -5.53 5.52 11.45
CA LYS A 112 -6.85 5.91 11.94
C LYS A 112 -6.72 6.59 13.30
N LYS A 113 -7.29 7.78 13.47
CA LYS A 113 -7.36 8.43 14.78
C LYS A 113 -8.18 7.52 15.70
N LYS A 114 -7.63 7.22 16.87
CA LYS A 114 -8.38 6.64 17.97
C LYS A 114 -9.16 7.78 18.61
N ASP A 115 -10.47 7.66 18.66
CA ASP A 115 -11.35 8.57 19.41
C ASP A 115 -11.04 8.51 20.91
#